data_AF-A0A427XPN8-F1
#
_entry.id   AF-A0A427XPN8-F1
#
_cell.length_a   1.000
_cell.length_b   1.000
_cell.length_c   1.000
_cell.angle_alpha   90.00
_cell.angle_beta   90.00
_cell.angle_gamma   90.00
#
_symmetry.space_group_name_H-M   'P 1'
#
loop_
_entity.id
_entity.type
_entity.pdbx_description
1 polymer ?
#
loop_
_entity_poly.entity_id
_entity_poly.type
_entity_poly.pdbx_seq_one_letter_code
_entity_poly.pdbx_strand_id
1 'polypeptide(L)'
;MMFADDNYGNVVQVLDPDADHPAGAGLYYHADCHPWTWKWINNINLVKPFKADKIWVVNVGDLKNHELPLDHFLSLGYDFDRWGKRNGVKDYLRHWAARGIGEAVADEVAELMSECGFLSGLRHVEFDPDNFSLINFDEADRIQSRWDNLVKKAEKLVLLHAEALANAQRMYIDVARNRLASRQALVSTNFFARRAEYAFMEDQRIADTYHSLLRGNIMDQPHLNTQSDQWPYSMRNTLPPVSLVNPFVPSRPGNLNNAPAQPGGEMHRSRPARAALLYLCRLLRTRVGITSPVVLQVDPNHGEVIADGSADVKTVFTVDWTKVPSPAPKSGMALIAAGDGTNVTVTIPIHVPTVSKEFKGFVEGDGYVAMEAAHFRSNHSVDGYAFEEIETYGHTLSAGVSIYLGTTLNFLSGKKLAFGIQFDDEPPQRVLPVPDSVQLEHSGSLPVDWPEVVASEIRRVDFKMDLGSQPGAHKVIIQA
;
A
#
# COMPACT_ATOMS: atom_id res chain seq x y z
N MET A 1 7.50 -28.83 20.97
CA MET A 1 8.48 -28.18 20.07
C MET A 1 8.23 -26.68 20.07
N MET A 2 9.25 -25.85 19.90
CA MET A 2 9.09 -24.40 19.71
C MET A 2 9.18 -24.08 18.22
N PHE A 3 8.12 -23.53 17.65
CA PHE A 3 8.09 -22.99 16.29
C PHE A 3 8.39 -21.50 16.32
N ALA A 4 8.88 -20.98 15.21
CA ALA A 4 9.15 -19.56 15.06
C ALA A 4 8.41 -19.01 13.84
N ASP A 5 8.16 -17.72 13.86
CA ASP A 5 7.92 -16.97 12.63
C ASP A 5 9.23 -16.74 11.85
N ASP A 6 9.12 -16.04 10.74
CA ASP A 6 10.19 -15.70 9.82
C ASP A 6 10.91 -14.40 10.18
N ASN A 7 10.68 -13.86 11.37
CA ASN A 7 11.07 -12.51 11.83
C ASN A 7 10.21 -11.33 11.32
N TYR A 8 9.11 -11.60 10.59
CA TYR A 8 8.18 -10.61 10.05
C TYR A 8 6.71 -10.93 10.40
N GLY A 9 6.50 -11.77 11.41
CA GLY A 9 5.18 -12.16 11.85
C GLY A 9 4.51 -13.23 10.97
N ASN A 10 5.27 -13.95 10.13
CA ASN A 10 4.75 -15.05 9.32
C ASN A 10 5.23 -16.40 9.88
N VAL A 11 4.31 -17.18 10.45
CA VAL A 11 4.64 -18.47 11.08
C VAL A 11 5.21 -19.45 10.04
N VAL A 12 6.46 -19.88 10.23
CA VAL A 12 7.17 -20.72 9.26
C VAL A 12 6.63 -22.13 9.22
N GLN A 13 6.33 -22.67 10.39
CA GLN A 13 5.84 -24.03 10.55
C GLN A 13 4.97 -24.12 11.81
N VAL A 14 3.98 -25.01 11.79
CA VAL A 14 3.19 -25.40 12.96
C VAL A 14 3.27 -26.91 13.16
N LEU A 15 2.89 -27.37 14.35
CA LEU A 15 2.68 -28.79 14.59
C LEU A 15 1.48 -29.25 13.75
N ASP A 16 1.63 -30.38 13.04
CA ASP A 16 0.50 -30.97 12.33
C ASP A 16 -0.61 -31.29 13.35
N PRO A 17 -1.85 -30.85 13.15
CA PRO A 17 -2.96 -31.16 14.05
C PRO A 17 -3.18 -32.66 14.27
N ASP A 18 -2.80 -33.51 13.31
CA ASP A 18 -2.91 -34.97 13.40
C ASP A 18 -1.70 -35.62 14.10
N ALA A 19 -0.65 -34.84 14.41
CA ALA A 19 0.55 -35.38 15.05
C ALA A 19 0.36 -35.56 16.56
N ASP A 20 0.54 -36.78 17.04
CA ASP A 20 0.60 -37.08 18.47
C ASP A 20 1.97 -36.70 19.05
N HIS A 21 2.09 -35.43 19.47
CA HIS A 21 3.28 -34.92 20.16
C HIS A 21 2.93 -34.53 21.61
N PRO A 22 3.25 -35.37 22.62
CA PRO A 22 2.79 -35.20 24.01
C PRO A 22 3.12 -33.84 24.65
N ALA A 23 4.23 -33.21 24.25
CA ALA A 23 4.63 -31.90 24.76
C ALA A 23 4.02 -30.70 24.00
N GLY A 24 3.19 -30.94 22.98
CA GLY A 24 2.54 -29.92 22.15
C GLY A 24 3.50 -28.97 21.42
N ALA A 25 2.94 -27.81 21.02
CA ALA A 25 3.60 -26.77 20.25
C ALA A 25 3.68 -25.44 21.01
N GLY A 26 4.83 -24.77 20.92
CA GLY A 26 5.00 -23.37 21.29
C GLY A 26 5.29 -22.51 20.07
N LEU A 27 5.07 -21.20 20.20
CA LEU A 27 5.36 -20.19 19.17
C LEU A 27 6.25 -19.09 19.76
N TYR A 28 7.32 -18.79 19.03
CA TYR A 28 8.13 -17.58 19.15
C TYR A 28 7.80 -16.65 17.97
N TYR A 29 7.29 -15.46 18.27
CA TYR A 29 6.76 -14.50 17.29
C TYR A 29 7.49 -13.16 17.41
N HIS A 30 7.57 -12.39 16.33
CA HIS A 30 8.17 -11.06 16.36
C HIS A 30 7.11 -9.97 16.29
N ALA A 31 7.23 -9.02 17.23
CA ALA A 31 6.62 -7.70 17.19
C ALA A 31 7.69 -6.59 17.09
N ASP A 32 8.97 -6.95 16.97
CA ASP A 32 10.13 -6.10 16.68
C ASP A 32 11.24 -7.01 16.11
N CYS A 33 11.98 -6.59 15.06
CA CYS A 33 13.10 -7.42 14.58
C CYS A 33 14.27 -6.74 13.83
N HIS A 34 15.40 -7.46 13.81
CA HIS A 34 16.65 -7.28 13.03
C HIS A 34 16.85 -8.52 12.12
N PRO A 35 17.34 -8.47 10.84
CA PRO A 35 18.36 -7.57 10.28
C PRO A 35 17.89 -6.42 9.39
N TRP A 36 16.63 -6.37 8.97
CA TRP A 36 16.12 -5.31 8.07
C TRP A 36 15.36 -4.17 8.80
N THR A 37 15.56 -4.09 10.13
CA THR A 37 15.13 -3.02 11.05
C THR A 37 13.72 -2.50 10.91
N TRP A 38 12.80 -3.11 11.66
CA TRP A 38 11.56 -2.48 12.10
C TRP A 38 11.57 -2.51 13.63
N LYS A 39 12.10 -1.42 14.21
CA LYS A 39 12.52 -1.36 15.62
C LYS A 39 12.01 -0.14 16.39
N TRP A 40 11.46 0.83 15.67
CA TRP A 40 11.25 2.16 16.24
C TRP A 40 9.90 2.27 16.95
N ILE A 41 8.85 1.86 16.26
CA ILE A 41 7.48 2.04 16.71
C ILE A 41 6.61 0.92 16.14
N ASN A 42 5.54 0.53 16.85
CA ASN A 42 4.64 -0.50 16.35
C ASN A 42 4.12 -0.18 14.94
N ASN A 43 4.33 -1.12 14.04
CA ASN A 43 3.92 -1.06 12.64
C ASN A 43 3.23 -2.37 12.21
N ILE A 44 2.72 -3.14 13.17
CA ILE A 44 2.12 -4.46 12.95
C ILE A 44 0.62 -4.34 12.69
N ASN A 45 0.16 -5.06 11.67
CA ASN A 45 -1.26 -5.34 11.50
C ASN A 45 -1.66 -6.58 12.33
N LEU A 46 -2.53 -6.40 13.34
CA LEU A 46 -2.91 -7.44 14.30
C LEU A 46 -3.73 -8.60 13.70
N VAL A 47 -4.21 -8.47 12.47
CA VAL A 47 -5.08 -9.46 11.81
C VAL A 47 -4.35 -10.70 11.29
N LYS A 48 -3.01 -10.76 11.37
CA LYS A 48 -2.24 -11.95 10.98
C LYS A 48 -2.65 -13.16 11.85
N PRO A 49 -3.11 -14.27 11.27
CA PRO A 49 -3.61 -15.41 12.04
C PRO A 49 -2.46 -16.29 12.55
N PHE A 50 -2.48 -16.64 13.83
CA PHE A 50 -1.56 -17.62 14.43
C PHE A 50 -2.18 -18.24 15.69
N LYS A 51 -1.71 -19.43 16.06
CA LYS A 51 -2.10 -20.12 17.30
C LYS A 51 -0.96 -21.02 17.77
N ALA A 52 -0.80 -21.13 19.08
CA ALA A 52 0.00 -22.17 19.73
C ALA A 52 -0.73 -22.77 20.93
N ASP A 53 -0.33 -23.97 21.36
CA ASP A 53 -1.08 -24.73 22.36
C ASP A 53 -0.43 -24.74 23.75
N LYS A 54 0.89 -24.50 23.84
CA LYS A 54 1.65 -24.69 25.09
C LYS A 54 2.45 -23.48 25.52
N ILE A 55 3.20 -22.86 24.61
CA ILE A 55 4.11 -21.75 24.94
C ILE A 55 3.92 -20.64 23.93
N TRP A 56 3.77 -19.41 24.43
CA TRP A 56 3.63 -18.21 23.64
C TRP A 56 4.74 -17.25 24.06
N VAL A 57 5.62 -16.89 23.14
CA VAL A 57 6.68 -15.90 23.37
C VAL A 57 6.63 -14.91 22.21
N VAL A 58 6.65 -13.63 22.53
CA VAL A 58 6.73 -12.56 21.54
C VAL A 58 7.96 -11.69 21.84
N ASN A 59 8.77 -11.45 20.82
CA ASN A 59 9.81 -10.42 20.87
C ASN A 59 9.15 -9.05 20.68
N VAL A 60 9.27 -8.18 21.67
CA VAL A 60 8.68 -6.82 21.66
C VAL A 60 9.75 -5.73 21.68
N GLY A 61 10.99 -6.08 21.36
CA GLY A 61 12.12 -5.15 21.37
C GLY A 61 12.25 -4.43 22.71
N ASP A 62 12.22 -3.10 22.66
CA ASP A 62 12.32 -2.22 23.82
C ASP A 62 11.03 -2.10 24.66
N LEU A 63 10.03 -2.98 24.41
CA LEU A 63 8.73 -3.11 25.07
C LEU A 63 7.78 -1.93 24.84
N LYS A 64 8.24 -0.71 25.07
CA LYS A 64 7.45 0.50 24.83
C LYS A 64 7.26 0.73 23.34
N ASN A 65 6.15 1.38 22.99
CA ASN A 65 5.61 1.52 21.64
C ASN A 65 5.09 0.22 21.03
N HIS A 66 5.14 -0.91 21.76
CA HIS A 66 4.59 -2.22 21.37
C HIS A 66 3.55 -2.73 22.39
N GLU A 67 2.97 -1.84 23.21
CA GLU A 67 1.98 -2.21 24.24
C GLU A 67 0.73 -2.87 23.63
N LEU A 68 0.27 -2.37 22.47
CA LEU A 68 -0.90 -2.93 21.78
C LEU A 68 -0.65 -4.35 21.23
N PRO A 69 0.37 -4.61 20.39
CA PRO A 69 0.63 -5.97 19.92
C PRO A 69 1.00 -6.94 21.05
N LEU A 70 1.71 -6.47 22.09
CA LEU A 70 1.99 -7.28 23.29
C LEU A 70 0.71 -7.70 24.02
N ASP A 71 -0.16 -6.75 24.34
CA ASP A 71 -1.42 -7.04 25.06
C ASP A 71 -2.33 -7.97 24.23
N HIS A 72 -2.35 -7.78 22.91
CA HIS A 72 -3.15 -8.62 22.00
C HIS A 72 -2.62 -10.06 21.99
N PHE A 73 -1.30 -10.22 21.82
CA PHE A 73 -0.65 -11.53 21.80
C PHE A 73 -0.85 -12.29 23.12
N LEU A 74 -0.70 -11.62 24.27
CA LEU A 74 -0.93 -12.22 25.57
C LEU A 74 -2.41 -12.55 25.80
N SER A 75 -3.33 -11.69 25.32
CA SER A 75 -4.78 -11.93 25.41
C SER A 75 -5.20 -13.14 24.58
N LEU A 76 -4.63 -13.33 23.38
CA LEU A 76 -4.83 -14.52 22.55
C LEU A 76 -4.29 -15.78 23.23
N GLY A 77 -3.10 -15.70 23.85
CA GLY A 77 -2.51 -16.82 24.58
C GLY A 77 -3.31 -17.22 25.82
N TYR A 78 -4.00 -16.27 26.46
CA TYR A 78 -4.85 -16.53 27.63
C TYR A 78 -6.24 -17.06 27.28
N ASP A 79 -6.92 -16.45 26.31
CA ASP A 79 -8.29 -16.78 25.91
C ASP A 79 -8.47 -16.68 24.39
N PHE A 80 -7.94 -17.69 23.69
CA PHE A 80 -8.01 -17.78 22.23
C PHE A 80 -9.45 -17.91 21.73
N ASP A 81 -10.34 -18.59 22.47
CA ASP A 81 -11.74 -18.79 22.06
C ASP A 81 -12.51 -17.47 22.02
N ARG A 82 -12.12 -16.49 22.85
CA ARG A 82 -12.68 -15.15 22.83
C ARG A 82 -12.10 -14.27 21.73
N TRP A 83 -10.76 -14.17 21.66
CA TRP A 83 -10.07 -13.16 20.85
C TRP A 83 -9.59 -13.67 19.48
N GLY A 84 -9.34 -14.98 19.37
CA GLY A 84 -8.87 -15.64 18.14
C GLY A 84 -9.99 -15.96 17.15
N LYS A 85 -11.20 -15.44 17.38
CA LYS A 85 -12.31 -15.55 16.42
C LYS A 85 -11.99 -14.75 15.16
N ARG A 86 -12.54 -15.19 14.03
CA ARG A 86 -12.50 -14.42 12.77
C ARG A 86 -13.04 -13.01 13.02
N ASN A 87 -12.31 -12.00 12.52
CA ASN A 87 -12.58 -10.57 12.72
C ASN A 87 -12.61 -10.10 14.20
N GLY A 88 -12.14 -10.92 15.15
CA GLY A 88 -12.10 -10.60 16.58
C GLY A 88 -11.17 -9.45 16.96
N VAL A 89 -10.25 -9.06 16.07
CA VAL A 89 -9.35 -7.91 16.26
C VAL A 89 -10.14 -6.61 16.44
N LYS A 90 -11.27 -6.42 15.75
CA LYS A 90 -12.11 -5.22 15.92
C LYS A 90 -12.69 -5.12 17.34
N ASP A 91 -13.25 -6.23 17.83
CA ASP A 91 -13.77 -6.34 19.19
C ASP A 91 -12.66 -6.12 20.22
N TYR A 92 -11.48 -6.68 19.94
CA TYR A 92 -10.30 -6.54 20.80
C TYR A 92 -9.82 -5.08 20.86
N LEU A 93 -9.66 -4.39 19.72
CA LEU A 93 -9.21 -3.00 19.68
C LEU A 93 -10.17 -2.08 20.43
N ARG A 94 -11.48 -2.27 20.25
CA ARG A 94 -12.50 -1.53 21.03
C ARG A 94 -12.37 -1.80 22.52
N HIS A 95 -12.21 -3.08 22.90
CA HIS A 95 -12.04 -3.46 24.31
C HIS A 95 -10.77 -2.85 24.92
N TRP A 96 -9.65 -2.91 24.21
CA TRP A 96 -8.38 -2.32 24.60
C TRP A 96 -8.50 -0.79 24.78
N ALA A 97 -9.13 -0.12 23.81
CA ALA A 97 -9.34 1.32 23.85
C ALA A 97 -10.25 1.77 25.01
N ALA A 98 -11.37 1.05 25.23
CA ALA A 98 -12.28 1.30 26.35
C ALA A 98 -11.56 1.16 27.70
N ARG A 99 -10.70 0.15 27.82
CA ARG A 99 -9.94 -0.13 29.05
C ARG A 99 -8.80 0.86 29.30
N GLY A 100 -8.07 1.23 28.25
CA GLY A 100 -6.86 2.07 28.37
C GLY A 100 -7.14 3.56 28.37
N ILE A 101 -8.16 4.01 27.62
CA ILE A 101 -8.45 5.44 27.39
C ILE A 101 -9.82 5.81 27.95
N GLY A 102 -10.84 5.00 27.65
CA GLY A 102 -12.20 5.17 28.19
C GLY A 102 -13.29 4.91 27.18
N GLU A 103 -14.47 4.50 27.67
CA GLU A 103 -15.61 4.08 26.85
C GLU A 103 -16.08 5.15 25.85
N ALA A 104 -16.00 6.43 26.21
CA ALA A 104 -16.51 7.54 25.41
C ALA A 104 -15.81 7.71 24.05
N VAL A 105 -14.57 7.23 23.92
CA VAL A 105 -13.75 7.36 22.70
C VAL A 105 -13.30 6.00 22.15
N ALA A 106 -13.80 4.90 22.72
CA ALA A 106 -13.30 3.55 22.44
C ALA A 106 -13.41 3.17 20.96
N ASP A 107 -14.55 3.48 20.32
CA ASP A 107 -14.79 3.19 18.91
C ASP A 107 -13.85 4.01 18.00
N GLU A 108 -13.69 5.31 18.28
CA GLU A 108 -12.82 6.19 17.49
C GLU A 108 -11.34 5.79 17.60
N VAL A 109 -10.88 5.44 18.80
CA VAL A 109 -9.51 4.97 19.03
C VAL A 109 -9.30 3.61 18.35
N ALA A 110 -10.26 2.70 18.43
CA ALA A 110 -10.15 1.38 17.81
C ALA A 110 -10.05 1.48 16.28
N GLU A 111 -10.90 2.31 15.65
CA GLU A 111 -10.82 2.61 14.22
C GLU A 111 -9.46 3.20 13.84
N LEU A 112 -8.97 4.15 14.64
CA LEU A 112 -7.70 4.82 14.39
C LEU A 112 -6.51 3.86 14.48
N MET A 113 -6.46 3.02 15.53
CA MET A 113 -5.39 2.03 15.69
C MET A 113 -5.47 0.92 14.65
N SER A 114 -6.68 0.52 14.24
CA SER A 114 -6.87 -0.43 13.13
C SER A 114 -6.32 0.13 11.82
N GLU A 115 -6.62 1.40 11.51
CA GLU A 115 -6.12 2.07 10.29
C GLU A 115 -4.61 2.30 10.35
N CYS A 116 -4.04 2.64 11.52
CA CYS A 116 -2.58 2.71 11.70
C CYS A 116 -1.93 1.38 11.38
N GLY A 117 -2.39 0.29 12.01
CA GLY A 117 -1.85 -1.05 11.78
C GLY A 117 -1.99 -1.48 10.32
N PHE A 118 -3.12 -1.16 9.67
CA PHE A 118 -3.32 -1.43 8.25
C PHE A 118 -2.32 -0.67 7.37
N LEU A 119 -2.21 0.65 7.54
CA LEU A 119 -1.34 1.49 6.70
C LEU A 119 0.14 1.15 6.92
N SER A 120 0.55 0.90 8.16
CA SER A 120 1.90 0.46 8.50
C SER A 120 2.22 -0.93 7.95
N GLY A 121 1.23 -1.83 7.91
CA GLY A 121 1.37 -3.15 7.29
C GLY A 121 1.54 -3.11 5.77
N LEU A 122 1.14 -2.02 5.08
CA LEU A 122 1.38 -1.90 3.63
C LEU A 122 2.87 -1.86 3.32
N ARG A 123 3.60 -1.04 4.07
CA ARG A 123 5.05 -0.88 4.02
C ARG A 123 5.51 -0.30 5.34
N HIS A 124 6.46 -0.97 5.98
CA HIS A 124 7.14 -0.42 7.15
C HIS A 124 7.80 0.91 6.80
N VAL A 125 7.65 1.91 7.67
CA VAL A 125 8.17 3.27 7.43
C VAL A 125 9.69 3.29 7.37
N GLU A 126 10.36 2.29 7.94
CA GLU A 126 11.82 2.16 7.88
C GLU A 126 12.35 1.74 6.49
N PHE A 127 11.48 1.44 5.51
CA PHE A 127 11.84 1.11 4.13
C PHE A 127 12.02 2.34 3.19
N ASP A 128 12.27 2.09 1.90
CA ASP A 128 12.74 3.06 0.89
C ASP A 128 11.68 4.13 0.47
N PRO A 129 12.08 5.36 0.09
CA PRO A 129 11.21 6.37 -0.49
C PRO A 129 10.32 5.95 -1.67
N ASP A 130 10.73 4.98 -2.49
CA ASP A 130 10.01 4.60 -3.71
C ASP A 130 8.85 3.59 -3.47
N ASN A 131 8.28 3.58 -2.26
CA ASN A 131 7.25 2.64 -1.78
C ASN A 131 5.88 2.72 -2.48
N PHE A 132 5.48 3.90 -2.96
CA PHE A 132 4.15 4.14 -3.54
C PHE A 132 4.24 4.85 -4.88
N SER A 133 3.40 4.44 -5.83
CA SER A 133 3.37 5.06 -7.15
C SER A 133 2.90 6.52 -7.08
N LEU A 134 3.73 7.40 -7.63
CA LEU A 134 3.40 8.82 -7.81
C LEU A 134 2.57 9.09 -9.07
N ILE A 135 2.55 8.15 -10.01
CA ILE A 135 2.01 8.36 -11.36
C ILE A 135 0.85 7.41 -11.69
N ASN A 136 0.74 6.27 -11.02
CA ASN A 136 -0.32 5.30 -11.26
C ASN A 136 -1.34 5.34 -10.12
N PHE A 137 -2.63 5.36 -10.50
CA PHE A 137 -3.78 5.16 -9.59
C PHE A 137 -3.86 6.11 -8.38
N ASP A 138 -3.24 7.29 -8.48
CA ASP A 138 -3.12 8.26 -7.40
C ASP A 138 -2.63 7.61 -6.07
N GLU A 139 -1.82 6.55 -6.14
CA GLU A 139 -1.53 5.70 -4.98
C GLU A 139 -0.90 6.47 -3.82
N ALA A 140 0.22 7.16 -4.06
CA ALA A 140 0.88 7.95 -3.03
C ALA A 140 -0.03 9.08 -2.48
N ASP A 141 -0.83 9.72 -3.33
CA ASP A 141 -1.76 10.78 -2.92
C ASP A 141 -2.89 10.22 -2.03
N ARG A 142 -3.42 9.03 -2.36
CA ARG A 142 -4.45 8.34 -1.55
C ARG A 142 -3.88 7.91 -0.20
N ILE A 143 -2.68 7.32 -0.18
CA ILE A 143 -2.03 6.89 1.07
C ILE A 143 -1.72 8.09 1.95
N GLN A 144 -1.12 9.16 1.41
CA GLN A 144 -0.87 10.39 2.16
C GLN A 144 -2.17 10.98 2.74
N SER A 145 -3.25 11.00 1.95
CA SER A 145 -4.54 11.53 2.40
C SER A 145 -5.15 10.72 3.55
N ARG A 146 -4.98 9.40 3.54
CA ARG A 146 -5.41 8.52 4.65
C ARG A 146 -4.63 8.84 5.92
N TRP A 147 -3.31 8.95 5.84
CA TRP A 147 -2.46 9.37 6.97
C TRP A 147 -2.83 10.77 7.48
N ASP A 148 -3.03 11.76 6.60
CA ASP A 148 -3.40 13.11 7.00
C ASP A 148 -4.75 13.16 7.71
N ASN A 149 -5.73 12.36 7.25
CA ASN A 149 -7.02 12.24 7.92
C ASN A 149 -6.91 11.56 9.29
N LEU A 150 -6.00 10.58 9.40
CA LEU A 150 -5.72 9.89 10.64
C LEU A 150 -5.10 10.85 11.67
N VAL A 151 -4.10 11.65 11.28
CA VAL A 151 -3.48 12.67 12.15
C VAL A 151 -4.53 13.68 12.64
N LYS A 152 -5.40 14.17 11.76
CA LYS A 152 -6.49 15.10 12.16
C LYS A 152 -7.44 14.51 13.21
N LYS A 153 -7.65 13.19 13.20
CA LYS A 153 -8.42 12.50 14.25
C LYS A 153 -7.56 12.31 15.51
N ALA A 154 -6.32 11.89 15.35
CA ALA A 154 -5.35 11.62 16.41
C ALA A 154 -5.02 12.85 17.27
N GLU A 155 -4.92 14.03 16.67
CA GLU A 155 -4.65 15.30 17.36
C GLU A 155 -5.68 15.59 18.46
N LYS A 156 -6.95 15.25 18.22
CA LYS A 156 -8.03 15.42 19.21
C LYS A 156 -7.87 14.48 20.41
N LEU A 157 -7.14 13.39 20.22
CA LEU A 157 -6.91 12.31 21.19
C LEU A 157 -5.47 12.32 21.74
N VAL A 158 -4.63 13.26 21.29
CA VAL A 158 -3.21 13.41 21.66
C VAL A 158 -2.39 12.13 21.41
N LEU A 159 -2.63 11.48 20.27
CA LEU A 159 -1.95 10.22 19.93
C LEU A 159 -0.73 10.46 19.00
N LEU A 160 0.46 10.56 19.59
CA LEU A 160 1.72 10.78 18.88
C LEU A 160 2.13 9.64 17.93
N HIS A 161 1.63 8.42 18.16
CA HIS A 161 1.95 7.24 17.33
C HIS A 161 1.58 7.44 15.85
N ALA A 162 0.35 7.92 15.63
CA ALA A 162 -0.17 8.26 14.31
C ALA A 162 0.63 9.38 13.62
N GLU A 163 0.98 10.41 14.38
CA GLU A 163 1.73 11.57 13.90
C GLU A 163 3.13 11.18 13.44
N ALA A 164 3.83 10.36 14.23
CA ALA A 164 5.17 9.85 13.92
C ALA A 164 5.19 9.05 12.59
N LEU A 165 4.31 8.06 12.45
CA LEU A 165 4.20 7.24 11.24
C LEU A 165 3.80 8.06 10.01
N ALA A 166 2.81 8.94 10.15
CA ALA A 166 2.36 9.81 9.07
C ALA A 166 3.45 10.79 8.61
N ASN A 167 4.25 11.33 9.54
CA ASN A 167 5.34 12.23 9.24
C ASN A 167 6.48 11.52 8.49
N ALA A 168 6.90 10.34 8.95
CA ALA A 168 7.90 9.52 8.25
C ALA A 168 7.43 9.17 6.82
N GLN A 169 6.18 8.73 6.66
CA GLN A 169 5.62 8.43 5.35
C GLN A 169 5.57 9.66 4.44
N ARG A 170 5.23 10.84 4.98
CA ARG A 170 5.23 12.11 4.24
C ARG A 170 6.61 12.50 3.75
N MET A 171 7.63 12.35 4.61
CA MET A 171 9.02 12.60 4.24
C MET A 171 9.41 11.75 3.03
N TYR A 172 9.16 10.45 3.06
CA TYR A 172 9.51 9.53 1.97
C TYR A 172 8.76 9.84 0.66
N ILE A 173 7.46 10.15 0.74
CA ILE A 173 6.69 10.56 -0.44
C ILE A 173 7.23 11.87 -1.03
N ASP A 174 7.62 12.84 -0.20
CA ASP A 174 8.19 14.10 -0.66
C ASP A 174 9.61 13.90 -1.25
N VAL A 175 10.41 12.97 -0.74
CA VAL A 175 11.67 12.54 -1.38
C VAL A 175 11.40 11.91 -2.75
N ALA A 176 10.42 11.01 -2.87
CA ALA A 176 10.08 10.40 -4.16
C ALA A 176 9.61 11.45 -5.17
N ARG A 177 8.77 12.40 -4.74
CA ARG A 177 8.32 13.53 -5.56
C ARG A 177 9.48 14.40 -5.99
N ASN A 178 10.43 14.68 -5.09
CA ASN A 178 11.66 15.39 -5.42
C ASN A 178 12.47 14.67 -6.51
N ARG A 179 12.68 13.34 -6.39
CA ARG A 179 13.40 12.54 -7.38
C ARG A 179 12.72 12.57 -8.75
N LEU A 180 11.39 12.38 -8.78
CA LEU A 180 10.61 12.43 -10.02
C LEU A 180 10.67 13.83 -10.67
N ALA A 181 10.43 14.87 -9.88
CA ALA A 181 10.46 16.25 -10.34
C ALA A 181 11.85 16.65 -10.86
N SER A 182 12.91 16.16 -10.23
CA SER A 182 14.29 16.42 -10.66
C SER A 182 14.59 15.78 -12.00
N ARG A 183 14.15 14.54 -12.24
CA ARG A 183 14.28 13.86 -13.54
C ARG A 183 13.53 14.60 -14.65
N GLN A 184 12.48 15.32 -14.29
CA GLN A 184 11.67 16.15 -15.18
C GLN A 184 12.18 17.61 -15.27
N ALA A 185 13.27 17.95 -14.57
CA ALA A 185 13.82 19.29 -14.47
C ALA A 185 12.80 20.35 -14.02
N LEU A 186 11.92 19.99 -13.08
CA LEU A 186 10.89 20.87 -12.54
C LEU A 186 11.41 21.69 -11.35
N VAL A 187 10.99 22.94 -11.24
CA VAL A 187 11.28 23.83 -10.11
C VAL A 187 10.68 23.29 -8.80
N SER A 188 9.54 22.59 -8.85
CA SER A 188 8.95 21.90 -7.69
C SER A 188 9.87 20.88 -7.04
N THR A 189 10.95 20.45 -7.71
CA THR A 189 12.05 19.71 -7.08
C THR A 189 12.51 20.40 -5.79
N ASN A 190 12.75 21.70 -5.81
CA ASN A 190 13.22 22.46 -4.65
C ASN A 190 12.14 22.58 -3.56
N PHE A 191 10.86 22.65 -3.95
CA PHE A 191 9.74 22.67 -3.03
C PHE A 191 9.64 21.34 -2.25
N PHE A 192 9.69 20.21 -2.97
CA PHE A 192 9.68 18.89 -2.34
C PHE A 192 10.93 18.61 -1.50
N ALA A 193 12.10 19.14 -1.90
CA ALA A 193 13.30 19.07 -1.06
C ALA A 193 13.09 19.75 0.29
N ARG A 194 12.54 20.99 0.31
CA ARG A 194 12.25 21.72 1.55
C ARG A 194 11.19 21.03 2.41
N ARG A 195 10.18 20.42 1.78
CA ARG A 195 9.16 19.66 2.52
C ARG A 195 9.72 18.39 3.15
N ALA A 196 10.55 17.66 2.43
CA ALA A 196 11.24 16.49 2.96
C ALA A 196 12.16 16.88 4.13
N GLU A 197 12.92 17.98 4.00
CA GLU A 197 13.74 18.53 5.08
C GLU A 197 12.89 18.94 6.30
N TYR A 198 11.76 19.61 6.09
CA TYR A 198 10.84 19.96 7.17
C TYR A 198 10.31 18.71 7.90
N ALA A 199 9.82 17.72 7.16
CA ALA A 199 9.30 16.48 7.76
C ALA A 199 10.41 15.73 8.53
N PHE A 200 11.64 15.74 8.02
CA PHE A 200 12.79 15.15 8.69
C PHE A 200 13.16 15.87 9.99
N MET A 201 13.05 17.19 10.05
CA MET A 201 13.23 17.94 11.31
C MET A 201 12.06 17.77 12.27
N GLU A 202 10.85 17.67 11.73
CA GLU A 202 9.63 17.44 12.51
C GLU A 202 9.63 16.08 13.20
N ASP A 203 10.26 15.06 12.60
CA ASP A 203 10.46 13.75 13.20
C ASP A 203 11.14 13.84 14.58
N GLN A 204 12.24 14.59 14.66
CA GLN A 204 12.92 14.84 15.95
C GLN A 204 12.03 15.62 16.91
N ARG A 205 11.24 16.59 16.42
CA ARG A 205 10.33 17.37 17.28
C ARG A 205 9.23 16.48 17.87
N ILE A 206 8.73 15.50 17.13
CA ILE A 206 7.75 14.51 17.61
C ILE A 206 8.40 13.63 18.69
N ALA A 207 9.62 13.14 18.47
CA ALA A 207 10.38 12.38 19.45
C ALA A 207 10.62 13.19 20.74
N ASP A 208 11.06 14.44 20.63
CA ASP A 208 11.27 15.35 21.77
C ASP A 208 9.97 15.60 22.54
N THR A 209 8.86 15.76 21.81
CA THR A 209 7.53 15.91 22.42
C THR A 209 7.19 14.67 23.24
N TYR A 210 7.39 13.46 22.69
CA TYR A 210 7.18 12.21 23.41
C TYR A 210 8.05 12.15 24.68
N HIS A 211 9.36 12.43 24.57
CA HIS A 211 10.28 12.40 25.71
C HIS A 211 9.91 13.44 26.78
N SER A 212 9.35 14.60 26.39
CA SER A 212 8.94 15.64 27.32
C SER A 212 7.75 15.25 28.20
N LEU A 213 6.87 14.36 27.74
CA LEU A 213 5.66 13.97 28.46
C LEU A 213 5.96 13.21 29.76
N LEU A 214 6.92 12.28 29.73
CA LEU A 214 7.21 11.39 30.87
C LEU A 214 8.70 11.25 31.22
N ARG A 215 9.60 12.00 30.55
CA ARG A 215 11.07 11.91 30.62
C ARG A 215 11.58 10.52 30.22
N GLY A 216 12.29 10.43 29.09
CA GLY A 216 12.89 9.17 28.63
C GLY A 216 13.59 9.30 27.28
N ASN A 217 14.01 8.18 26.73
CA ASN A 217 14.79 8.06 25.48
C ASN A 217 14.21 6.99 24.53
N ILE A 218 12.93 6.63 24.70
CA ILE A 218 12.27 5.50 24.00
C ILE A 218 12.25 5.69 22.48
N MET A 219 12.15 6.92 22.00
CA MET A 219 12.13 7.25 20.56
C MET A 219 13.52 7.44 19.91
N ASP A 220 14.64 7.10 20.58
CA ASP A 220 16.01 7.38 20.09
C ASP A 220 16.49 6.44 18.97
N GLN A 221 15.76 5.36 18.69
CA GLN A 221 16.12 4.37 17.67
C GLN A 221 16.21 5.04 16.28
N PRO A 222 17.36 4.97 15.59
CA PRO A 222 17.46 5.41 14.21
C PRO A 222 16.53 4.59 13.29
N HIS A 223 15.79 5.27 12.43
CA HIS A 223 14.72 4.70 11.61
C HIS A 223 14.51 5.39 10.25
N LEU A 224 15.18 6.52 9.98
CA LEU A 224 15.10 7.23 8.70
C LEU A 224 16.38 7.04 7.87
N ASN A 225 16.21 6.48 6.66
CA ASN A 225 17.27 6.19 5.70
C ASN A 225 18.45 5.42 6.33
N THR A 226 18.13 4.40 7.12
CA THR A 226 19.12 3.61 7.84
C THR A 226 19.55 2.38 7.04
N GLN A 227 20.86 2.20 6.86
CA GLN A 227 21.44 0.92 6.49
C GLN A 227 21.57 0.06 7.76
N SER A 228 20.86 -1.06 7.77
CA SER A 228 20.80 -2.00 8.90
C SER A 228 21.43 -3.36 8.58
N ASP A 229 21.65 -3.65 7.31
CA ASP A 229 22.26 -4.88 6.80
C ASP A 229 23.77 -4.72 6.51
N GLN A 230 24.30 -3.49 6.50
CA GLN A 230 25.71 -3.19 6.22
C GLN A 230 26.40 -2.53 7.40
N TRP A 231 27.56 -3.06 7.77
CA TRP A 231 28.45 -2.44 8.74
C TRP A 231 29.23 -1.28 8.10
N PRO A 232 29.35 -0.11 8.74
CA PRO A 232 28.80 0.24 10.05
C PRO A 232 27.30 0.52 10.00
N TYR A 233 26.58 0.04 11.02
CA TYR A 233 25.16 0.34 11.18
C TYR A 233 24.92 1.85 11.25
N SER A 234 23.72 2.26 10.82
CA SER A 234 23.31 3.66 10.92
C SER A 234 23.12 4.06 12.38
N MET A 235 24.02 4.92 12.88
CA MET A 235 23.99 5.41 14.26
C MET A 235 23.14 6.67 14.43
N ARG A 236 22.49 7.15 13.37
CA ARG A 236 21.62 8.33 13.37
C ARG A 236 20.69 8.34 12.16
N ASN A 237 19.56 9.02 12.28
CA ASN A 237 18.69 9.35 11.17
C ASN A 237 19.43 10.20 10.13
N THR A 238 19.23 9.88 8.84
CA THR A 238 19.66 10.72 7.73
C THR A 238 18.49 11.01 6.81
N LEU A 239 18.42 12.22 6.26
CA LEU A 239 17.46 12.49 5.21
C LEU A 239 17.92 11.77 3.94
N PRO A 240 17.07 10.98 3.25
CA PRO A 240 17.42 10.45 1.94
C PRO A 240 17.87 11.56 0.99
N PRO A 241 18.81 11.28 0.06
CA PRO A 241 19.30 12.32 -0.86
C PRO A 241 18.17 13.01 -1.62
N VAL A 242 18.13 14.33 -1.52
CA VAL A 242 17.25 15.21 -2.29
C VAL A 242 18.07 15.97 -3.33
N SER A 243 17.46 16.21 -4.49
CA SER A 243 18.03 17.03 -5.55
C SER A 243 17.57 18.47 -5.43
N LEU A 244 18.37 19.40 -5.95
CA LEU A 244 17.97 20.77 -6.18
C LEU A 244 18.19 21.10 -7.66
N VAL A 245 17.25 21.85 -8.25
CA VAL A 245 17.40 22.41 -9.59
C VAL A 245 17.69 23.91 -9.49
N ASN A 246 18.42 24.46 -10.45
CA ASN A 246 18.66 25.90 -10.49
C ASN A 246 17.38 26.62 -10.96
N PRO A 247 16.66 27.33 -10.07
CA PRO A 247 15.40 27.97 -10.41
C PRO A 247 15.64 29.30 -11.13
N PHE A 248 16.85 29.58 -11.63
CA PHE A 248 17.20 30.77 -12.42
C PHE A 248 17.53 30.42 -13.88
N VAL A 249 17.73 29.14 -14.19
CA VAL A 249 17.91 28.67 -15.57
C VAL A 249 16.54 28.27 -16.14
N PRO A 250 16.15 28.75 -17.35
CA PRO A 250 14.93 28.28 -17.99
C PRO A 250 15.02 26.78 -18.27
N SER A 251 13.99 26.03 -17.89
CA SER A 251 13.86 24.65 -18.38
C SER A 251 13.55 24.74 -19.87
N ARG A 252 14.35 24.10 -20.72
CA ARG A 252 13.97 23.97 -22.13
C ARG A 252 12.72 23.08 -22.16
N PRO A 253 11.70 23.37 -22.99
CA PRO A 253 10.57 22.46 -23.15
C PRO A 253 11.11 21.10 -23.52
N GLY A 254 11.18 20.19 -22.56
CA GLY A 254 11.52 18.80 -22.82
C GLY A 254 10.49 18.28 -23.79
N ASN A 255 10.86 17.28 -24.60
CA ASN A 255 9.90 16.58 -25.41
C ASN A 255 8.89 15.90 -24.44
N LEU A 256 7.76 16.57 -24.15
CA LEU A 256 6.71 16.10 -23.23
C LEU A 256 6.07 14.80 -23.71
N ASN A 257 6.41 14.35 -24.93
CA ASN A 257 6.08 13.03 -25.46
C ASN A 257 6.91 11.89 -24.83
N ASN A 258 8.09 12.18 -24.26
CA ASN A 258 8.97 11.18 -23.60
C ASN A 258 9.23 11.50 -22.12
N ALA A 259 8.56 12.51 -21.55
CA ALA A 259 8.61 12.74 -20.11
C ALA A 259 7.83 11.60 -19.42
N PRO A 260 8.30 11.05 -18.29
CA PRO A 260 7.55 10.07 -17.48
C PRO A 260 6.26 10.63 -16.84
N ALA A 261 5.78 11.78 -17.34
CA ALA A 261 4.57 12.49 -16.99
C ALA A 261 3.38 12.19 -17.93
N GLN A 262 3.56 11.38 -18.99
CA GLN A 262 2.42 10.81 -19.71
C GLN A 262 1.96 9.55 -18.97
N PRO A 263 0.80 9.55 -18.30
CA PRO A 263 0.16 8.30 -17.94
C PRO A 263 -0.20 7.58 -19.24
N GLY A 264 0.46 6.46 -19.47
CA GLY A 264 0.14 5.53 -20.57
C GLY A 264 -1.11 4.72 -20.26
N GLY A 265 -2.21 5.37 -19.88
CA GLY A 265 -3.50 4.73 -19.64
C GLY A 265 -4.53 5.16 -20.69
N GLU A 266 -5.18 4.19 -21.34
CA GLU A 266 -6.41 4.43 -22.11
C GLU A 266 -7.53 4.89 -21.16
N MET A 267 -8.46 5.76 -21.57
CA MET A 267 -9.61 6.13 -20.73
C MET A 267 -10.83 5.26 -21.03
N HIS A 268 -11.37 4.58 -20.02
CA HIS A 268 -12.50 3.64 -20.14
C HIS A 268 -13.78 4.12 -19.46
N ARG A 269 -14.95 3.84 -20.10
CA ARG A 269 -16.29 4.19 -19.59
C ARG A 269 -16.67 3.54 -18.26
N SER A 270 -15.97 2.48 -17.85
CA SER A 270 -16.15 1.75 -16.59
C SER A 270 -15.61 2.48 -15.36
N ARG A 271 -14.92 3.64 -15.51
CA ARG A 271 -14.40 4.45 -14.38
C ARG A 271 -14.58 5.96 -14.59
N PRO A 272 -14.58 6.75 -13.50
CA PRO A 272 -14.32 8.18 -13.57
C PRO A 272 -12.87 8.40 -14.02
N ALA A 273 -12.72 8.94 -15.23
CA ALA A 273 -11.47 9.25 -15.92
C ALA A 273 -10.46 10.05 -15.08
N ARG A 274 -9.15 9.70 -15.17
CA ARG A 274 -7.98 10.50 -14.72
C ARG A 274 -6.73 9.98 -15.44
N ALA A 275 -5.67 10.72 -15.77
CA ALA A 275 -5.30 12.14 -15.77
C ALA A 275 -4.25 12.31 -16.89
N ALA A 276 -3.68 13.50 -17.09
CA ALA A 276 -2.36 13.66 -17.69
C ALA A 276 -1.61 14.65 -16.80
N LEU A 277 -0.55 14.19 -16.14
CA LEU A 277 0.14 14.96 -15.12
C LEU A 277 1.11 15.93 -15.79
N LEU A 278 0.66 17.14 -16.12
CA LEU A 278 1.55 18.17 -16.63
C LEU A 278 2.00 19.07 -15.47
N TYR A 279 3.21 18.84 -14.97
CA TYR A 279 3.91 19.84 -14.18
C TYR A 279 4.45 20.92 -15.11
N LEU A 280 3.89 22.11 -15.01
CA LEU A 280 4.21 23.25 -15.87
C LEU A 280 5.17 24.16 -15.12
N CYS A 281 6.42 24.23 -15.56
CA CYS A 281 7.43 25.04 -14.88
C CYS A 281 7.68 26.38 -15.56
N ARG A 282 7.80 27.40 -14.69
CA ARG A 282 8.41 28.72 -14.93
C ARG A 282 7.75 29.54 -16.04
N LEU A 283 7.02 30.58 -15.61
CA LEU A 283 6.44 31.67 -16.43
C LEU A 283 5.09 31.37 -17.13
N LEU A 284 4.40 30.30 -16.74
CA LEU A 284 3.19 29.90 -17.44
C LEU A 284 1.94 30.38 -16.70
N ARG A 285 1.27 31.39 -17.26
CA ARG A 285 -0.19 31.49 -17.12
C ARG A 285 -0.75 30.35 -17.96
N THR A 286 -1.25 29.31 -17.33
CA THR A 286 -1.83 28.18 -18.03
C THR A 286 -3.27 28.53 -18.36
N ARG A 287 -3.61 28.52 -19.64
CA ARG A 287 -4.99 28.48 -20.11
C ARG A 287 -5.16 27.19 -20.89
N VAL A 288 -6.06 26.33 -20.43
CA VAL A 288 -6.36 25.11 -21.18
C VAL A 288 -7.42 25.45 -22.24
N GLY A 289 -7.02 25.36 -23.51
CA GLY A 289 -7.92 25.37 -24.64
C GLY A 289 -8.31 23.94 -25.00
N ILE A 290 -9.59 23.60 -24.91
CA ILE A 290 -10.06 22.27 -25.30
C ILE A 290 -10.45 22.32 -26.77
N THR A 291 -9.73 21.59 -27.61
CA THR A 291 -10.08 21.38 -29.02
C THR A 291 -10.33 19.90 -29.21
N SER A 292 -11.56 19.45 -28.91
CA SER A 292 -11.88 18.03 -28.96
C SER A 292 -13.30 17.77 -29.49
N PRO A 293 -13.50 16.69 -30.27
CA PRO A 293 -14.83 16.17 -30.58
C PRO A 293 -15.50 15.49 -29.36
N VAL A 294 -14.77 15.30 -28.26
CA VAL A 294 -15.28 14.81 -26.98
C VAL A 294 -15.32 15.92 -25.96
N VAL A 295 -16.35 15.93 -25.13
CA VAL A 295 -16.41 16.86 -24.00
C VAL A 295 -15.48 16.35 -22.90
N LEU A 296 -14.25 16.85 -22.96
CA LEU A 296 -13.29 16.76 -21.86
C LEU A 296 -13.63 17.82 -20.82
N GLN A 297 -13.57 17.44 -19.55
CA GLN A 297 -13.53 18.38 -18.43
C GLN A 297 -12.10 18.42 -17.91
N VAL A 298 -11.65 19.62 -17.54
CA VAL A 298 -10.28 19.85 -17.10
C VAL A 298 -10.32 20.62 -15.80
N ASP A 299 -9.61 20.12 -14.79
CA ASP A 299 -9.57 20.73 -13.47
C ASP A 299 -8.15 20.69 -12.86
N PRO A 300 -7.56 21.84 -12.49
CA PRO A 300 -8.01 23.19 -12.86
C PRO A 300 -7.81 23.43 -14.37
N ASN A 301 -8.71 24.20 -15.00
CA ASN A 301 -8.62 24.58 -16.42
C ASN A 301 -7.80 25.86 -16.70
N HIS A 302 -7.33 26.51 -15.64
CA HIS A 302 -6.39 27.62 -15.66
C HIS A 302 -5.60 27.67 -14.36
N GLY A 303 -4.44 28.30 -14.38
CA GLY A 303 -3.61 28.46 -13.19
C GLY A 303 -2.45 29.40 -13.42
N GLU A 304 -1.80 29.78 -12.32
CA GLU A 304 -0.56 30.53 -12.31
C GLU A 304 0.50 29.73 -11.55
N VAL A 305 1.60 29.42 -12.24
CA VAL A 305 2.75 28.76 -11.61
C VAL A 305 3.78 29.82 -11.25
N ILE A 306 4.36 29.71 -10.06
CA ILE A 306 5.34 30.67 -9.56
C ILE A 306 6.75 30.07 -9.57
N ALA A 307 7.75 30.96 -9.52
CA ALA A 307 9.15 30.59 -9.77
C ALA A 307 9.82 29.72 -8.69
N ASP A 308 9.17 29.46 -7.56
CA ASP A 308 9.68 28.60 -6.49
C ASP A 308 9.09 27.17 -6.50
N GLY A 309 8.18 26.90 -7.45
CA GLY A 309 7.53 25.62 -7.67
C GLY A 309 6.42 25.29 -6.67
N SER A 310 6.12 26.16 -5.69
CA SER A 310 5.10 25.87 -4.68
C SER A 310 3.66 26.02 -5.20
N ALA A 311 3.50 26.63 -6.39
CA ALA A 311 2.22 26.76 -7.08
C ALA A 311 2.11 25.84 -8.31
N ASP A 312 3.00 24.85 -8.45
CA ASP A 312 2.82 23.81 -9.46
C ASP A 312 1.50 23.07 -9.18
N VAL A 313 0.66 22.95 -10.20
CA VAL A 313 -0.66 22.31 -10.09
C VAL A 313 -0.73 21.03 -10.91
N LYS A 314 -1.38 20.01 -10.35
CA LYS A 314 -1.79 18.80 -11.07
C LYS A 314 -3.09 19.10 -11.80
N THR A 315 -3.05 19.10 -13.13
CA THR A 315 -4.25 19.18 -13.97
C THR A 315 -4.79 17.79 -14.24
N VAL A 316 -6.08 17.59 -13.97
CA VAL A 316 -6.81 16.34 -14.19
C VAL A 316 -7.70 16.51 -15.42
N PHE A 317 -7.61 15.55 -16.34
CA PHE A 317 -8.49 15.44 -17.50
C PHE A 317 -9.51 14.34 -17.24
N THR A 318 -10.79 14.68 -17.39
CA THR A 318 -11.89 13.71 -17.28
C THR A 318 -12.78 13.74 -18.52
N VAL A 319 -13.45 12.63 -18.82
CA VAL A 319 -14.40 12.52 -19.94
C VAL A 319 -15.83 12.63 -19.40
N ASP A 320 -16.61 13.56 -19.96
CA ASP A 320 -18.06 13.61 -19.73
C ASP A 320 -18.76 12.57 -20.61
N TRP A 321 -18.90 11.35 -20.08
CA TRP A 321 -19.48 10.21 -20.79
C TRP A 321 -20.92 10.44 -21.27
N THR A 322 -21.64 11.43 -20.73
CA THR A 322 -23.01 11.76 -21.17
C THR A 322 -23.03 12.53 -22.50
N LYS A 323 -21.90 13.14 -22.87
CA LYS A 323 -21.75 13.97 -24.07
C LYS A 323 -20.84 13.35 -25.13
N VAL A 324 -20.34 12.14 -24.89
CA VAL A 324 -19.58 11.37 -25.90
C VAL A 324 -20.55 10.96 -27.02
N PRO A 325 -20.30 11.34 -28.29
CA PRO A 325 -21.18 10.97 -29.40
C PRO A 325 -21.15 9.46 -29.66
N SER A 326 -22.16 8.95 -30.37
CA SER A 326 -22.21 7.57 -30.85
C SER A 326 -22.12 7.57 -32.38
N PRO A 327 -21.08 6.96 -32.99
CA PRO A 327 -19.98 6.22 -32.35
C PRO A 327 -19.00 7.12 -31.61
N ALA A 328 -18.39 6.60 -30.53
CA ALA A 328 -17.38 7.33 -29.78
C ALA A 328 -16.11 7.51 -30.62
N PRO A 329 -15.48 8.70 -30.60
CA PRO A 329 -14.19 8.89 -31.26
C PRO A 329 -13.09 8.14 -30.51
N LYS A 330 -12.01 7.85 -31.23
CA LYS A 330 -10.87 7.09 -30.68
C LYS A 330 -10.02 7.89 -29.68
N SER A 331 -10.09 9.22 -29.72
CA SER A 331 -9.33 10.08 -28.82
C SER A 331 -9.97 11.45 -28.62
N GLY A 332 -9.67 12.05 -27.47
CA GLY A 332 -9.83 13.47 -27.18
C GLY A 332 -8.48 14.19 -27.22
N MET A 333 -8.49 15.50 -27.45
CA MET A 333 -7.27 16.32 -27.47
C MET A 333 -7.48 17.57 -26.61
N ALA A 334 -6.52 17.88 -25.75
CA ALA A 334 -6.51 19.10 -24.97
C ALA A 334 -5.24 19.89 -25.26
N LEU A 335 -5.39 21.17 -25.60
CA LEU A 335 -4.29 22.10 -25.79
C LEU A 335 -4.04 22.84 -24.48
N ILE A 336 -2.85 22.66 -23.92
CA ILE A 336 -2.35 23.46 -22.82
C ILE A 336 -1.55 24.59 -23.44
N ALA A 337 -2.09 25.80 -23.37
CA ALA A 337 -1.43 27.00 -23.84
C ALA A 337 -0.83 27.76 -22.67
N ALA A 338 0.41 28.17 -22.84
CA ALA A 338 1.19 28.83 -21.80
C ALA A 338 1.49 30.28 -22.19
N GLY A 339 1.61 31.16 -21.19
CA GLY A 339 1.77 32.61 -21.39
C GLY A 339 3.02 33.05 -22.16
N ASP A 340 4.01 32.18 -22.30
CA ASP A 340 5.25 32.38 -23.06
C ASP A 340 5.14 31.95 -24.55
N GLY A 341 3.97 31.47 -24.98
CA GLY A 341 3.73 30.95 -26.33
C GLY A 341 3.98 29.45 -26.47
N THR A 342 4.42 28.76 -25.41
CA THR A 342 4.54 27.29 -25.40
C THR A 342 3.16 26.66 -25.44
N ASN A 343 2.99 25.69 -26.35
CA ASN A 343 1.75 24.96 -26.54
C ASN A 343 2.02 23.46 -26.47
N VAL A 344 1.26 22.75 -25.63
CA VAL A 344 1.37 21.30 -25.44
C VAL A 344 0.03 20.67 -25.75
N THR A 345 -0.01 19.72 -26.65
CA THR A 345 -1.22 18.96 -26.95
C THR A 345 -1.16 17.62 -26.24
N VAL A 346 -2.12 17.38 -25.35
CA VAL A 346 -2.34 16.10 -24.68
C VAL A 346 -3.36 15.30 -25.48
N THR A 347 -2.99 14.10 -25.91
CA THR A 347 -3.90 13.16 -26.57
C THR A 347 -4.39 12.15 -25.53
N ILE A 348 -5.71 12.01 -25.44
CA ILE A 348 -6.39 11.13 -24.50
C ILE A 348 -7.03 9.99 -25.30
N PRO A 349 -6.57 8.74 -25.18
CA PRO A 349 -7.23 7.61 -25.82
C PRO A 349 -8.61 7.40 -25.19
N ILE A 350 -9.63 7.15 -26.01
CA ILE A 350 -11.00 6.91 -25.53
C ILE A 350 -11.43 5.53 -25.98
N HIS A 351 -11.72 4.67 -25.00
CA HIS A 351 -12.26 3.35 -25.22
C HIS A 351 -13.63 3.22 -24.52
N VAL A 352 -14.67 2.95 -25.31
CA VAL A 352 -16.01 2.65 -24.78
C VAL A 352 -16.27 1.16 -24.96
N PRO A 353 -16.12 0.34 -23.92
CA PRO A 353 -16.43 -1.08 -24.02
C PRO A 353 -17.93 -1.26 -24.27
N THR A 354 -18.27 -2.18 -25.18
CA THR A 354 -19.66 -2.56 -25.42
C THR A 354 -20.07 -3.60 -24.37
N VAL A 355 -20.74 -3.16 -23.31
CA VAL A 355 -21.21 -4.03 -22.23
C VAL A 355 -22.73 -4.06 -22.23
N SER A 356 -23.31 -5.25 -22.11
CA SER A 356 -24.77 -5.40 -21.92
C SER A 356 -25.21 -4.70 -20.64
N LYS A 357 -26.35 -4.00 -20.67
CA LYS A 357 -26.94 -3.38 -19.46
C LYS A 357 -27.33 -4.40 -18.39
N GLU A 358 -27.47 -5.68 -18.77
CA GLU A 358 -27.81 -6.78 -17.87
C GLU A 358 -26.58 -7.44 -17.24
N PHE A 359 -25.37 -7.08 -17.69
CA PHE A 359 -24.13 -7.66 -17.17
C PHE A 359 -23.92 -7.26 -15.70
N LYS A 360 -23.59 -8.26 -14.88
CA LYS A 360 -23.23 -8.09 -13.47
C LYS A 360 -21.87 -8.74 -13.25
N GLY A 361 -20.85 -7.90 -13.05
CA GLY A 361 -19.48 -8.33 -12.85
C GLY A 361 -18.50 -7.16 -13.03
N PHE A 362 -17.22 -7.47 -12.99
CA PHE A 362 -16.14 -6.51 -13.22
C PHE A 362 -15.92 -6.34 -14.73
N VAL A 363 -15.81 -5.08 -15.15
CA VAL A 363 -15.61 -4.71 -16.56
C VAL A 363 -14.16 -4.23 -16.72
N GLU A 364 -13.50 -4.68 -17.78
CA GLU A 364 -12.16 -4.23 -18.14
C GLU A 364 -12.07 -2.69 -18.22
N GLY A 365 -10.99 -2.16 -17.66
CA GLY A 365 -10.63 -0.76 -17.73
C GLY A 365 -9.11 -0.60 -17.64
N ASP A 366 -8.56 0.26 -18.50
CA ASP A 366 -7.15 0.62 -18.60
C ASP A 366 -6.23 -0.59 -18.89
N GLY A 367 -6.75 -1.57 -19.63
CA GLY A 367 -6.06 -2.82 -20.01
C GLY A 367 -6.00 -3.88 -18.91
N TYR A 368 -6.77 -3.75 -17.83
CA TYR A 368 -6.85 -4.75 -16.76
C TYR A 368 -8.26 -4.89 -16.17
N VAL A 369 -8.48 -5.96 -15.42
CA VAL A 369 -9.63 -6.14 -14.53
C VAL A 369 -9.10 -6.29 -13.11
N ALA A 370 -9.45 -5.36 -12.23
CA ALA A 370 -9.14 -5.40 -10.81
C ALA A 370 -10.42 -5.75 -10.03
N MET A 371 -10.44 -6.93 -9.43
CA MET A 371 -11.51 -7.41 -8.57
C MET A 371 -10.97 -7.75 -7.20
N GLU A 372 -11.74 -7.29 -6.24
CA GLU A 372 -11.78 -7.55 -4.82
C GLU A 372 -12.21 -8.98 -4.44
N ALA A 373 -11.46 -9.68 -3.59
CA ALA A 373 -11.60 -11.13 -3.39
C ALA A 373 -12.90 -11.43 -2.65
N ALA A 374 -13.31 -10.50 -1.78
CA ALA A 374 -14.59 -10.49 -1.10
C ALA A 374 -15.78 -10.16 -2.04
N HIS A 375 -15.55 -9.54 -3.20
CA HIS A 375 -16.62 -9.20 -4.15
C HIS A 375 -16.89 -10.31 -5.17
N PHE A 376 -16.90 -11.56 -4.72
CA PHE A 376 -17.33 -12.69 -5.54
C PHE A 376 -18.82 -12.62 -5.84
N ARG A 377 -19.24 -13.21 -6.97
CA ARG A 377 -20.66 -13.29 -7.34
C ARG A 377 -21.43 -14.36 -6.54
N SER A 378 -20.77 -15.46 -6.22
CA SER A 378 -21.33 -16.58 -5.46
C SER A 378 -20.23 -17.30 -4.68
N ASN A 379 -20.60 -17.86 -3.53
CA ASN A 379 -19.73 -18.69 -2.69
C ASN A 379 -20.50 -19.96 -2.34
N HIS A 380 -19.82 -21.10 -2.42
CA HIS A 380 -20.43 -22.42 -2.25
C HIS A 380 -19.70 -23.16 -1.13
N SER A 381 -20.47 -23.68 -0.17
CA SER A 381 -19.92 -24.52 0.89
C SER A 381 -19.85 -25.98 0.44
N VAL A 382 -18.73 -26.65 0.74
CA VAL A 382 -18.57 -28.10 0.58
C VAL A 382 -18.18 -28.66 1.93
N ASP A 383 -18.91 -29.68 2.41
CA ASP A 383 -18.68 -30.35 3.70
C ASP A 383 -18.56 -29.40 4.91
N GLY A 384 -19.30 -28.28 4.88
CA GLY A 384 -19.29 -27.25 5.92
C GLY A 384 -18.15 -26.24 5.82
N TYR A 385 -17.27 -26.36 4.82
CA TYR A 385 -16.20 -25.41 4.54
C TYR A 385 -16.59 -24.45 3.41
N ALA A 386 -16.26 -23.17 3.56
CA ALA A 386 -16.44 -22.15 2.53
C ALA A 386 -15.32 -21.11 2.62
N PHE A 387 -15.10 -20.34 1.55
CA PHE A 387 -14.31 -19.12 1.67
C PHE A 387 -15.05 -18.13 2.56
N GLU A 388 -14.36 -17.49 3.49
CA GLU A 388 -14.93 -16.42 4.29
C GLU A 388 -13.95 -15.26 4.36
N GLU A 389 -14.50 -14.04 4.36
CA GLU A 389 -13.71 -12.81 4.40
C GLU A 389 -13.02 -12.64 5.76
N ILE A 390 -11.80 -12.11 5.75
CA ILE A 390 -11.12 -11.59 6.93
C ILE A 390 -11.01 -10.08 6.72
N GLU A 391 -11.74 -9.32 7.51
CA GLU A 391 -11.81 -7.87 7.37
C GLU A 391 -10.44 -7.26 7.66
N THR A 392 -10.05 -6.24 6.88
CA THR A 392 -8.77 -5.50 7.02
C THR A 392 -7.49 -6.33 6.82
N TYR A 393 -7.61 -7.56 6.29
CA TYR A 393 -6.48 -8.42 5.95
C TYR A 393 -5.87 -8.06 4.58
N GLY A 394 -4.54 -8.09 4.48
CA GLY A 394 -3.80 -7.80 3.24
C GLY A 394 -3.65 -6.31 2.91
N HIS A 395 -3.19 -6.01 1.69
CA HIS A 395 -2.73 -4.66 1.28
C HIS A 395 -3.75 -3.84 0.53
N THR A 396 -4.53 -4.55 -0.26
CA THR A 396 -5.69 -4.01 -0.91
C THR A 396 -6.78 -5.01 -0.67
N LEU A 397 -7.96 -4.48 -0.80
CA LEU A 397 -9.07 -5.22 -1.25
C LEU A 397 -8.64 -5.53 -2.77
N SER A 398 -8.58 -6.77 -3.28
CA SER A 398 -7.71 -7.31 -4.39
C SER A 398 -7.79 -6.86 -5.90
N ALA A 399 -7.04 -7.56 -6.83
CA ALA A 399 -7.09 -7.42 -8.31
C ALA A 399 -6.47 -8.58 -9.18
N GLY A 400 -6.97 -8.80 -10.44
CA GLY A 400 -6.43 -9.60 -11.59
C GLY A 400 -6.20 -11.10 -11.35
N VAL A 401 -6.07 -12.00 -12.36
CA VAL A 401 -5.53 -13.36 -12.02
C VAL A 401 -4.01 -13.31 -11.85
N SER A 402 -3.54 -12.28 -11.17
CA SER A 402 -2.42 -12.37 -10.27
C SER A 402 -3.07 -12.58 -8.90
N ILE A 403 -3.07 -13.80 -8.39
CA ILE A 403 -3.65 -14.03 -7.07
C ILE A 403 -2.64 -13.51 -6.06
N TYR A 404 -3.03 -12.44 -5.38
CA TYR A 404 -2.28 -11.89 -4.26
C TYR A 404 -2.73 -12.60 -3.01
N LEU A 405 -1.81 -13.36 -2.43
CA LEU A 405 -2.01 -14.03 -1.15
C LEU A 405 -1.33 -13.20 -0.06
N GLY A 406 -1.82 -13.35 1.17
CA GLY A 406 -1.01 -12.96 2.32
C GLY A 406 0.34 -13.69 2.31
N THR A 407 1.28 -13.20 3.11
CA THR A 407 2.64 -13.71 3.30
C THR A 407 2.66 -15.10 3.96
N THR A 408 2.13 -16.11 3.28
CA THR A 408 2.00 -17.48 3.81
C THR A 408 3.13 -18.40 3.29
N LEU A 409 3.55 -19.34 4.14
CA LEU A 409 4.51 -20.41 3.87
C LEU A 409 3.85 -21.79 3.81
N ASN A 410 4.58 -22.81 3.36
CA ASN A 410 4.17 -24.22 3.51
C ASN A 410 4.37 -24.66 4.98
N PHE A 411 3.46 -24.22 5.85
CA PHE A 411 3.62 -24.35 7.31
C PHE A 411 3.34 -25.75 7.88
N LEU A 412 2.81 -26.68 7.08
CA LEU A 412 2.61 -28.08 7.46
C LEU A 412 3.68 -28.97 6.81
N SER A 413 4.39 -29.74 7.65
CA SER A 413 5.47 -30.61 7.17
C SER A 413 4.97 -31.62 6.13
N GLY A 414 5.65 -31.68 4.97
CA GLY A 414 5.29 -32.58 3.88
C GLY A 414 4.03 -32.22 3.08
N LYS A 415 3.32 -31.15 3.47
CA LYS A 415 2.14 -30.63 2.75
C LYS A 415 2.51 -29.30 2.08
N LYS A 416 1.95 -29.07 0.88
CA LYS A 416 2.11 -27.82 0.15
C LYS A 416 0.77 -27.10 0.10
N LEU A 417 0.77 -25.79 0.32
CA LEU A 417 -0.37 -24.94 0.03
C LEU A 417 -0.74 -25.14 -1.44
N ALA A 418 -2.03 -25.35 -1.70
CA ALA A 418 -2.54 -25.47 -3.04
C ALA A 418 -3.94 -24.85 -3.12
N PHE A 419 -4.32 -24.41 -4.31
CA PHE A 419 -5.70 -24.06 -4.62
C PHE A 419 -5.97 -24.42 -6.09
N GLY A 420 -7.24 -24.62 -6.43
CA GLY A 420 -7.69 -24.80 -7.81
C GLY A 420 -8.11 -23.46 -8.40
N ILE A 421 -7.70 -23.20 -9.63
CA ILE A 421 -8.28 -22.13 -10.45
C ILE A 421 -8.94 -22.73 -11.68
N GLN A 422 -10.18 -22.34 -11.92
CA GLN A 422 -10.94 -22.76 -13.10
C GLN A 422 -11.46 -21.53 -13.83
N PHE A 423 -11.34 -21.58 -15.15
CA PHE A 423 -11.84 -20.55 -16.05
C PHE A 423 -12.98 -21.13 -16.88
N ASP A 424 -14.13 -20.46 -16.87
CA ASP A 424 -15.35 -20.92 -17.53
C ASP A 424 -15.62 -22.41 -17.23
N ASP A 425 -15.67 -23.24 -18.27
CA ASP A 425 -15.90 -24.68 -18.19
C ASP A 425 -14.61 -25.50 -18.41
N GLU A 426 -13.43 -24.85 -18.37
CA GLU A 426 -12.15 -25.54 -18.48
C GLU A 426 -11.84 -26.40 -17.25
N PRO A 427 -10.98 -27.43 -17.37
CA PRO A 427 -10.53 -28.21 -16.23
C PRO A 427 -9.85 -27.32 -15.17
N PRO A 428 -10.14 -27.50 -13.86
CA PRO A 428 -9.44 -26.81 -12.80
C PRO A 428 -7.94 -27.08 -12.86
N GLN A 429 -7.16 -26.01 -12.83
CA GLN A 429 -5.71 -26.04 -12.74
C GLN A 429 -5.31 -25.96 -11.28
N ARG A 430 -4.52 -26.94 -10.81
CA ARG A 430 -3.95 -26.91 -9.48
C ARG A 430 -2.75 -25.96 -9.44
N VAL A 431 -2.78 -25.05 -8.48
CA VAL A 431 -1.72 -24.07 -8.24
C VAL A 431 -0.99 -24.41 -6.95
N LEU A 432 0.35 -24.28 -6.97
CA LEU A 432 1.20 -24.30 -5.79
C LEU A 432 1.84 -22.91 -5.64
N PRO A 433 1.28 -22.02 -4.82
CA PRO A 433 1.70 -20.62 -4.77
C PRO A 433 3.04 -20.37 -4.07
N VAL A 434 3.49 -21.32 -3.25
CA VAL A 434 4.77 -21.23 -2.51
C VAL A 434 5.81 -22.04 -3.27
N PRO A 435 6.83 -21.41 -3.88
CA PRO A 435 7.93 -22.09 -4.54
C PRO A 435 8.69 -23.00 -3.57
N ASP A 436 9.40 -23.98 -4.14
CA ASP A 436 10.27 -24.83 -3.35
C ASP A 436 11.41 -24.00 -2.73
N SER A 437 11.77 -24.37 -1.49
CA SER A 437 12.85 -23.73 -0.75
C SER A 437 14.19 -23.99 -1.43
N VAL A 438 15.01 -22.96 -1.57
CA VAL A 438 16.43 -23.09 -1.93
C VAL A 438 17.22 -22.79 -0.67
N GLN A 439 18.23 -23.60 -0.32
CA GLN A 439 19.17 -23.24 0.74
C GLN A 439 19.91 -21.97 0.32
N LEU A 440 19.43 -20.83 0.79
CA LEU A 440 20.21 -19.60 0.81
C LEU A 440 21.07 -19.63 2.07
N GLU A 441 22.35 -19.27 1.94
CA GLU A 441 23.40 -19.45 2.95
C GLU A 441 23.07 -18.83 4.33
N HIS A 442 22.05 -17.96 4.42
CA HIS A 442 21.67 -17.24 5.65
C HIS A 442 20.18 -17.31 6.03
N SER A 443 19.30 -18.01 5.30
CA SER A 443 17.84 -17.95 5.53
C SER A 443 17.13 -19.31 5.68
N GLY A 444 17.87 -20.40 5.84
CA GLY A 444 17.26 -21.73 6.04
C GLY A 444 16.38 -22.17 4.86
N SER A 445 15.36 -22.98 5.15
CA SER A 445 14.42 -23.59 4.19
C SER A 445 13.31 -22.64 3.69
N LEU A 446 13.60 -21.35 3.53
CA LEU A 446 12.63 -20.36 3.02
C LEU A 446 12.59 -20.35 1.47
N PRO A 447 11.44 -20.00 0.85
CA PRO A 447 11.33 -19.86 -0.60
C PRO A 447 12.28 -18.81 -1.18
N VAL A 448 12.69 -18.98 -2.44
CA VAL A 448 13.61 -18.04 -3.13
C VAL A 448 13.05 -16.63 -3.26
N ASP A 449 11.72 -16.49 -3.34
CA ASP A 449 11.03 -15.21 -3.43
C ASP A 449 10.74 -14.57 -2.07
N TRP A 450 11.15 -15.22 -0.96
CA TRP A 450 10.75 -14.80 0.39
C TRP A 450 11.18 -13.37 0.74
N PRO A 451 12.42 -12.90 0.46
CA PRO A 451 12.81 -11.53 0.76
C PRO A 451 11.90 -10.47 0.11
N GLU A 452 11.47 -10.71 -1.13
CA GLU A 452 10.55 -9.81 -1.84
C GLU A 452 9.13 -9.91 -1.25
N VAL A 453 8.66 -11.12 -0.93
CA VAL A 453 7.33 -11.35 -0.34
C VAL A 453 7.18 -10.69 1.02
N VAL A 454 8.18 -10.77 1.91
CA VAL A 454 8.12 -10.12 3.23
C VAL A 454 8.30 -8.62 3.13
N ALA A 455 9.23 -8.12 2.30
CA ALA A 455 9.38 -6.68 2.10
C ALA A 455 8.14 -6.07 1.46
N SER A 456 7.46 -6.85 0.62
CA SER A 456 6.23 -6.43 -0.04
C SER A 456 4.95 -6.76 0.71
N GLU A 457 5.04 -7.46 1.85
CA GLU A 457 3.93 -7.99 2.67
C GLU A 457 2.80 -8.66 1.83
N ILE A 458 3.16 -9.21 0.67
CA ILE A 458 2.23 -9.83 -0.26
C ILE A 458 2.94 -10.86 -1.15
N ARG A 459 2.27 -11.98 -1.45
CA ARG A 459 2.76 -13.00 -2.38
C ARG A 459 1.96 -12.93 -3.67
N ARG A 460 2.62 -12.59 -4.78
CA ARG A 460 2.02 -12.52 -6.11
C ARG A 460 2.19 -13.84 -6.85
N VAL A 461 1.09 -14.39 -7.39
CA VAL A 461 1.13 -15.58 -8.23
C VAL A 461 0.45 -15.27 -9.56
N ASP A 462 1.23 -15.29 -10.64
CA ASP A 462 0.76 -14.97 -11.98
C ASP A 462 0.35 -16.22 -12.77
N PHE A 463 -0.75 -16.12 -13.51
CA PHE A 463 -1.20 -17.16 -14.45
C PHE A 463 -1.40 -16.58 -15.83
N LYS A 464 -1.13 -17.39 -16.85
CA LYS A 464 -1.46 -17.06 -18.23
C LYS A 464 -2.76 -17.76 -18.59
N MET A 465 -3.69 -16.98 -19.13
CA MET A 465 -4.97 -17.45 -19.62
C MET A 465 -5.08 -17.09 -21.10
N ASP A 466 -5.60 -18.02 -21.90
CA ASP A 466 -6.01 -17.74 -23.27
C ASP A 466 -7.51 -17.46 -23.24
N LEU A 467 -7.89 -16.19 -23.37
CA LEU A 467 -9.29 -15.75 -23.40
C LEU A 467 -9.93 -15.98 -24.79
N GLY A 468 -9.19 -16.59 -25.72
CA GLY A 468 -9.58 -16.70 -27.11
C GLY A 468 -9.57 -15.34 -27.83
N SER A 469 -10.10 -15.33 -29.07
CA SER A 469 -10.12 -14.15 -29.94
C SER A 469 -11.40 -13.32 -29.85
N GLN A 470 -12.39 -13.74 -29.05
CA GLN A 470 -13.72 -13.13 -29.00
C GLN A 470 -13.94 -12.41 -27.66
N PRO A 471 -14.20 -11.08 -27.66
CA PRO A 471 -14.60 -10.36 -26.46
C PRO A 471 -15.86 -10.97 -25.83
N GLY A 472 -15.88 -11.14 -24.51
CA GLY A 472 -17.00 -11.80 -23.85
C GLY A 472 -16.97 -11.73 -22.33
N ALA A 473 -18.06 -12.19 -21.73
CA ALA A 473 -18.13 -12.41 -20.29
C ALA A 473 -17.47 -13.75 -19.94
N HIS A 474 -16.68 -13.74 -18.87
CA HIS A 474 -15.97 -14.92 -18.39
C HIS A 474 -16.20 -15.14 -16.89
N LYS A 475 -16.05 -16.38 -16.44
CA LYS A 475 -16.18 -16.82 -15.06
C LYS A 475 -14.83 -17.34 -14.57
N VAL A 476 -14.35 -16.76 -13.46
CA VAL A 476 -13.20 -17.29 -12.72
C VAL A 476 -13.72 -17.95 -11.45
N ILE A 477 -13.28 -19.19 -11.20
CA ILE A 477 -13.64 -19.98 -10.02
C ILE A 477 -12.37 -20.31 -9.26
N ILE A 478 -12.36 -20.02 -7.96
CA ILE A 478 -11.30 -20.40 -7.04
C ILE A 478 -11.81 -21.53 -6.14
N GLN A 479 -11.00 -22.56 -5.96
CA GLN A 479 -11.29 -23.76 -5.18
C GLN A 479 -10.20 -23.94 -4.13
N ALA A 480 -10.58 -24.23 -2.88
CA ALA A 480 -9.65 -24.50 -1.78
C ALA A 480 -9.28 -25.98 -1.71
#